data_AF-B6TGN8-F1
#
_entry.id   AF-B6TGN8-F1
#
_cell.length_a   1.000
_cell.length_b   1.000
_cell.length_c   1.000
_cell.angle_alpha   90.00
_cell.angle_beta   90.00
_cell.angle_gamma   90.00
#
_symmetry.space_group_name_H-M   'P 1'
#
loop_
_entity.id
_entity.type
_entity.pdbx_description
1 polymer ?
#
loop_
_entity_poly.entity_id
_entity_poly.type
_entity_poly.pdbx_seq_one_letter_code
_entity_poly.pdbx_strand_id
1 'polypeptide(L)'
;MSFQCRGRGPSCKADINAQCPAALKVPGGCASACEKLGGDTYCCRGQYKDKCPPTDYSRFFKRLCPDAYSYAKDDQTSTFTCPQGSNYDVVLCP
;
A
#
# COMPACT_ATOMS: atom_id res chain seq x y z
N MET A 1 -0.30 -18.39 4.78
CA MET A 1 -0.23 -18.91 3.40
C MET A 1 0.55 -17.93 2.56
N SER A 2 1.72 -18.30 2.04
CA SER A 2 2.48 -17.47 1.09
C SER A 2 1.81 -17.51 -0.28
N PHE A 3 1.52 -16.36 -0.89
CA PHE A 3 1.05 -16.31 -2.27
C PHE A 3 2.21 -16.62 -3.20
N GLN A 4 2.28 -17.87 -3.68
CA GLN A 4 3.18 -18.26 -4.77
C GLN A 4 2.83 -17.49 -6.04
N CYS A 5 3.85 -17.19 -6.85
CA CYS A 5 3.75 -16.55 -8.16
C CYS A 5 3.07 -17.45 -9.20
N ARG A 6 1.79 -17.80 -8.97
CA ARG A 6 0.91 -18.60 -9.83
C ARG A 6 0.01 -17.72 -10.69
N GLY A 7 0.60 -16.68 -11.30
CA GLY A 7 -0.03 -15.96 -12.42
C GLY A 7 -0.62 -14.58 -12.13
N ARG A 8 -0.60 -14.07 -10.89
CA ARG A 8 -0.88 -12.65 -10.58
C ARG A 8 0.06 -12.14 -9.50
N GLY A 9 0.82 -11.10 -9.82
CA GLY A 9 1.62 -10.33 -8.86
C GLY A 9 0.84 -9.16 -8.27
N PRO A 10 1.45 -8.42 -7.33
CA PRO A 10 0.81 -7.23 -6.76
C PRO A 10 0.52 -6.22 -7.86
N SER A 11 -0.71 -5.69 -7.89
CA SER A 11 -1.12 -4.70 -8.86
C SER A 11 -1.93 -3.57 -8.22
N CYS A 12 -1.80 -2.39 -8.79
CA CYS A 12 -2.55 -1.20 -8.40
C CYS A 12 -2.94 -0.46 -9.68
N LYS A 13 -4.09 -0.83 -10.24
CA LYS A 13 -4.59 -0.30 -11.52
C LYS A 13 -5.49 0.93 -11.35
N ALA A 14 -5.96 1.17 -10.14
CA ALA A 14 -6.89 2.24 -9.86
C ALA A 14 -6.19 3.60 -9.97
N ASP A 15 -6.87 4.59 -10.56
CA ASP A 15 -6.44 5.98 -10.50
C ASP A 15 -6.70 6.53 -9.08
N ILE A 16 -5.70 6.40 -8.23
CA ILE A 16 -5.73 6.92 -6.87
C ILE A 16 -5.77 8.45 -6.86
N ASN A 17 -5.18 9.10 -7.86
CA ASN A 17 -5.09 10.56 -7.92
C ASN A 17 -6.47 11.19 -8.12
N ALA A 18 -7.33 10.57 -8.92
CA ALA A 18 -8.70 11.02 -9.15
C ALA A 18 -9.55 11.03 -7.86
N GLN A 19 -9.33 10.06 -6.96
CA GLN A 19 -10.11 9.89 -5.72
C GLN A 19 -9.36 10.34 -4.46
N CYS A 20 -8.18 10.93 -4.61
CA CYS A 20 -7.32 11.27 -3.48
C CYS A 20 -8.03 12.23 -2.50
N PRO A 21 -8.08 11.90 -1.19
CA PRO A 21 -8.60 12.81 -0.18
C PRO A 21 -7.85 14.14 -0.19
N ALA A 22 -8.56 15.27 -0.02
CA ALA A 22 -7.95 16.60 -0.08
C ALA A 22 -6.77 16.76 0.91
N ALA A 23 -6.85 16.11 2.07
CA ALA A 23 -5.80 16.10 3.09
C ALA A 23 -4.49 15.43 2.64
N LEU A 24 -4.54 14.57 1.60
CA LEU A 24 -3.42 13.78 1.09
C LEU A 24 -2.95 14.21 -0.30
N LYS A 25 -3.66 15.13 -0.96
CA LYS A 25 -3.30 15.60 -2.29
C LYS A 25 -1.94 16.29 -2.29
N VAL A 26 -1.12 15.94 -3.27
CA VAL A 26 0.15 16.60 -3.59
C VAL A 26 0.21 16.90 -5.09
N PRO A 27 1.05 17.83 -5.55
CA PRO A 27 1.20 18.10 -6.98
C PRO A 27 1.56 16.82 -7.74
N GLY A 28 0.69 16.39 -8.64
CA GLY A 28 0.90 15.19 -9.46
C GLY A 28 0.68 13.84 -8.76
N GLY A 29 0.12 13.81 -7.54
CA GLY A 29 -0.01 12.55 -6.80
C GLY A 29 -0.93 12.56 -5.57
N CYS A 30 -0.98 11.41 -4.90
CA CYS A 30 -1.63 11.22 -3.61
C CYS A 30 -0.63 10.67 -2.60
N ALA A 31 -0.28 11.46 -1.58
CA ALA A 31 0.69 11.07 -0.57
C ALA A 31 0.06 10.15 0.48
N SER A 32 0.89 9.34 1.13
CA SER A 32 0.43 8.55 2.27
C SER A 32 0.10 9.44 3.48
N ALA A 33 -0.75 8.96 4.38
CA ALA A 33 -1.06 9.68 5.61
C ALA A 33 0.19 9.93 6.49
N CYS A 34 1.14 8.99 6.52
CA CYS A 34 2.40 9.18 7.24
C CYS A 34 3.21 10.36 6.67
N GLU A 35 3.33 10.44 5.34
CA GLU A 35 4.11 11.49 4.69
C GLU A 35 3.44 12.86 4.84
N LYS A 36 2.11 12.93 4.68
CA LYS A 36 1.41 14.20 4.63
C LYS A 36 0.94 14.72 5.99
N LEU A 37 0.49 13.83 6.87
CA LEU A 37 -0.06 14.16 8.18
C LEU A 37 0.91 13.88 9.33
N GLY A 38 1.99 13.13 9.07
CA GLY A 38 2.94 12.74 10.12
C GLY A 38 2.26 11.83 11.15
N GLY A 39 2.60 11.97 12.42
CA GLY A 39 1.91 11.27 13.51
C GLY A 39 2.32 9.80 13.67
N ASP A 40 2.51 9.41 14.93
CA ASP A 40 3.00 8.06 15.25
C ASP A 40 1.97 6.98 14.92
N THR A 41 0.68 7.33 14.89
CA THR A 41 -0.43 6.48 14.45
C THR A 41 -0.40 6.16 12.96
N TYR A 42 -0.08 7.13 12.11
CA TYR A 42 -0.04 6.93 10.65
C TYR A 42 1.30 6.36 10.18
N CYS A 43 2.39 6.72 10.85
CA CYS A 43 3.73 6.22 10.54
C CYS A 43 4.13 4.95 11.30
N CYS A 44 3.24 4.42 12.16
CA CYS A 44 3.52 3.25 12.98
C CYS A 44 4.82 3.39 13.81
N ARG A 45 4.98 4.52 14.52
CA ARG A 45 6.16 4.81 15.33
C ARG A 45 5.83 4.75 16.83
N GLY A 46 6.87 4.70 17.67
CA GLY A 46 6.71 4.66 19.13
C GLY A 46 5.82 3.51 19.58
N GLN A 47 4.74 3.82 20.30
CA GLN A 47 3.77 2.83 20.80
C GLN A 47 3.02 2.07 19.69
N TYR A 48 3.01 2.58 18.46
CA TYR A 48 2.36 1.95 17.31
C TYR A 48 3.32 1.10 16.45
N LYS A 49 4.58 0.93 16.89
CA LYS A 49 5.60 0.17 16.16
C LYS A 49 5.20 -1.29 15.93
N ASP A 50 4.56 -1.91 16.93
CA ASP A 50 4.16 -3.32 16.89
C ASP A 50 2.64 -3.49 16.69
N LYS A 51 1.84 -2.51 17.13
CA LYS A 51 0.38 -2.50 16.99
C LYS A 51 -0.08 -1.22 16.30
N CYS A 52 0.12 -1.16 14.99
CA CYS A 52 -0.34 -0.06 14.17
C CYS A 52 -1.75 -0.34 13.63
N PRO A 53 -2.79 0.37 14.07
CA PRO A 53 -4.14 0.13 13.56
C PRO A 53 -4.29 0.66 12.13
N PRO A 54 -5.10 0.01 11.28
CA PRO A 54 -5.48 0.59 10.00
C PRO A 54 -6.32 1.86 10.23
N THR A 55 -6.03 2.89 9.45
CA THR A 55 -6.71 4.19 9.49
C THR A 55 -7.63 4.34 8.29
N ASP A 56 -8.50 5.35 8.30
CA ASP A 56 -9.38 5.59 7.15
C ASP A 56 -8.60 5.90 5.86
N TYR A 57 -7.42 6.53 6.01
CA TYR A 57 -6.50 6.75 4.89
C TYR A 57 -5.88 5.44 4.38
N SER A 58 -5.39 4.56 5.24
CA SER A 58 -4.84 3.28 4.77
C SER A 58 -5.92 2.40 4.14
N ARG A 59 -7.14 2.39 4.70
CA ARG A 59 -8.30 1.71 4.10
C ARG A 59 -8.68 2.25 2.72
N PHE A 60 -8.49 3.55 2.48
CA PHE A 60 -8.70 4.16 1.16
C PHE A 60 -7.77 3.55 0.10
N PHE A 61 -6.46 3.52 0.37
CA PHE A 61 -5.49 2.91 -0.55
C PHE A 61 -5.73 1.40 -0.70
N LYS A 62 -6.00 0.68 0.39
CA LYS A 62 -6.26 -0.77 0.36
C LYS A 62 -7.50 -1.13 -0.47
N ARG A 63 -8.53 -0.29 -0.45
CA ARG A 63 -9.75 -0.51 -1.25
C ARG A 63 -9.49 -0.37 -2.74
N LEU A 64 -8.68 0.61 -3.12
CA LEU A 64 -8.34 0.87 -4.52
C LEU A 64 -7.33 -0.14 -5.04
N CYS A 65 -6.38 -0.54 -4.19
CA CYS A 65 -5.31 -1.46 -4.52
C CYS A 65 -5.16 -2.53 -3.43
N PRO A 66 -6.02 -3.58 -3.45
CA PRO A 66 -6.03 -4.65 -2.44
C PRO A 66 -4.72 -5.41 -2.34
N ASP A 67 -4.03 -5.58 -3.46
CA ASP A 67 -2.77 -6.33 -3.54
C ASP A 67 -1.55 -5.47 -3.14
N ALA A 68 -1.71 -4.15 -3.04
CA ALA A 68 -0.65 -3.24 -2.65
C ALA A 68 -0.59 -3.08 -1.12
N TYR A 69 0.57 -2.64 -0.63
CA TYR A 69 0.71 -2.21 0.75
C TYR A 69 0.12 -0.81 0.92
N SER A 70 -0.85 -0.65 1.81
CA SER A 70 -1.49 0.63 2.12
C SER A 70 -0.91 1.36 3.33
N TYR A 71 -0.22 0.64 4.23
CA TYR A 71 0.52 1.20 5.38
C TYR A 71 1.60 0.21 5.85
N ALA A 72 2.47 0.65 6.77
CA ALA A 72 3.68 -0.09 7.16
C ALA A 72 3.44 -1.47 7.79
N LYS A 73 2.23 -1.73 8.29
CA LYS A 73 1.83 -3.02 8.88
C LYS A 73 0.63 -3.64 8.18
N ASP A 74 0.36 -3.22 6.93
CA ASP A 74 -0.64 -3.89 6.11
C ASP A 74 -0.21 -5.34 5.90
N ASP A 75 -1.08 -6.27 6.29
CA ASP A 75 -0.73 -7.66 6.59
C ASP A 75 -0.31 -8.49 5.37
N GLN A 76 0.15 -9.73 5.62
CA GLN A 76 0.70 -10.76 4.69
C GLN A 76 -0.09 -11.04 3.39
N THR A 77 -1.28 -10.46 3.20
CA THR A 77 -2.04 -10.50 1.93
C THR A 77 -1.33 -9.80 0.77
N SER A 78 -0.43 -8.84 1.06
CA SER A 78 0.37 -8.14 0.06
C SER A 78 1.80 -8.68 -0.05
N THR A 79 2.14 -9.76 0.67
CA THR A 79 3.45 -10.40 0.59
C THR A 79 3.45 -11.47 -0.49
N PHE A 80 4.01 -11.12 -1.64
CA PHE A 80 4.23 -12.05 -2.75
C PHE A 80 5.67 -12.56 -2.71
N THR A 81 5.83 -13.88 -2.71
CA THR A 81 7.16 -14.51 -2.76
C THR A 81 7.25 -15.43 -3.97
N CYS A 82 8.21 -15.15 -4.86
CA CYS A 82 8.53 -16.05 -5.97
C CYS A 82 9.77 -16.89 -5.63
N PRO A 83 9.89 -18.11 -6.21
CA PRO A 83 11.11 -18.89 -6.14
C PRO A 83 12.31 -18.13 -6.72
N GLN A 84 13.51 -18.43 -6.20
CA GLN A 84 14.76 -17.90 -6.75
C GLN A 84 14.89 -18.28 -8.23
N GLY A 85 15.38 -17.34 -9.06
CA GLY A 85 15.47 -17.51 -10.52
C GLY A 85 14.20 -17.13 -11.30
N SER A 86 13.21 -16.54 -10.64
CA SER A 86 12.02 -15.96 -11.31
C SER A 86 12.36 -14.65 -12.03
N ASN A 87 11.76 -14.43 -13.19
CA ASN A 87 11.75 -13.15 -13.90
C ASN A 87 10.55 -12.31 -13.47
N TYR A 88 10.67 -10.98 -13.56
CA TYR A 88 9.64 -10.03 -13.13
C TYR A 88 9.41 -8.97 -14.20
N ASP A 89 8.14 -8.64 -14.44
CA ASP A 89 7.73 -7.50 -15.27
C ASP A 89 7.13 -6.41 -14.40
N VAL A 90 7.55 -5.17 -14.63
CA VAL A 90 7.01 -3.97 -13.98
C VAL A 90 6.35 -3.11 -15.05
N VAL A 91 5.03 -2.99 -14.98
CA VAL A 91 4.22 -2.22 -15.94
C VAL A 91 3.66 -1.00 -15.25
N LEU A 92 3.91 0.18 -15.83
CA LEU A 92 3.33 1.44 -15.41
C LEU A 92 2.01 1.65 -16.17
N CYS A 93 0.92 1.91 -15.46
CA CYS A 93 -0.44 1.95 -16.01
C CYS A 93 -0.86 0.63 -16.72
N PRO A 94 -0.88 -0.50 -15.99
CA PRO A 94 -1.21 -1.83 -16.51
C PRO A 94 -2.71 -2.08 -16.76
#